data_AF-A0A559MEM0-F1
#
_entry.id   AF-A0A559MEM0-F1
#
_cell.length_a   1.000
_cell.length_b   1.000
_cell.length_c   1.000
_cell.angle_alpha   90.00
_cell.angle_beta   90.00
_cell.angle_gamma   90.00
#
_symmetry.space_group_name_H-M   'P 1'
#
loop_
_entity.id
_entity.type
_entity.pdbx_description
1 polymer ?
#
loop_
_entity_poly.entity_id
_entity_poly.type
_entity_poly.pdbx_seq_one_letter_code
_entity_poly.pdbx_strand_id
1 'polypeptide(L)'
;MSKRGDFEAVRKDIAKLMHQPEYDDGSAGPVLVRLAWHSAGTYDADTDTGGSNGAGMRYEAEGGDPANAGLQHARVFLEPVREKHSWITYADLWTLGGIVAIKEMGGPEIPWKGGRTDYVDDSKLPPRGRLPDGAQGSDHLRFIFYRMGFNDQEIVALSGAHNLGRCHSDRSGFEGAWVNNPTRFSNQYFRLLLSLQWRKKKLPNGVEQYSNYDEDSEAELMMLPTDIALTQDKSFRTWVELYARDKDRFFEDFSKVFSKLIELGIVRDEDGKVTNADNERGGYHAAPKKKATPGSPAKSTDDKVGPSEAEPLKEENKLFRSRL
;
A
#
# COMPACT_ATOMS: atom_id res chain seq x y z
N MET A 1 -24.70 -8.43 -8.04
CA MET A 1 -23.63 -9.29 -7.46
C MET A 1 -22.96 -10.04 -8.59
N SER A 2 -21.62 -10.08 -8.67
CA SER A 2 -20.93 -10.90 -9.68
C SER A 2 -20.89 -12.38 -9.29
N LYS A 3 -20.61 -13.25 -10.26
CA LYS A 3 -20.40 -14.68 -10.00
C LYS A 3 -19.07 -14.88 -9.25
N ARG A 4 -19.00 -15.91 -8.39
CA ARG A 4 -17.74 -16.26 -7.71
C ARG A 4 -16.63 -16.52 -8.75
N GLY A 5 -15.48 -15.90 -8.55
CA GLY A 5 -14.34 -15.99 -9.48
C GLY A 5 -14.39 -15.04 -10.67
N ASP A 6 -15.43 -14.21 -10.79
CA ASP A 6 -15.52 -13.15 -11.81
C ASP A 6 -14.69 -11.93 -11.37
N PHE A 7 -13.37 -12.06 -11.44
CA PHE A 7 -12.43 -11.00 -11.09
C PHE A 7 -12.50 -9.81 -12.06
N GLU A 8 -12.91 -10.01 -13.31
CA GLU A 8 -13.07 -8.93 -14.29
C GLU A 8 -14.17 -7.96 -13.90
N ALA A 9 -15.28 -8.45 -13.34
CA ALA A 9 -16.31 -7.57 -12.76
C ALA A 9 -15.75 -6.75 -11.59
N VAL A 10 -14.92 -7.36 -10.73
CA VAL A 10 -14.29 -6.67 -9.60
C VAL A 10 -13.32 -5.59 -10.09
N ARG A 11 -12.47 -5.88 -11.09
CA ARG A 11 -11.55 -4.91 -11.70
C ARG A 11 -12.29 -3.67 -12.20
N LYS A 12 -13.43 -3.86 -12.90
CA LYS A 12 -14.25 -2.75 -13.41
C LYS A 12 -14.81 -1.87 -12.30
N ASP A 13 -15.20 -2.46 -11.17
CA ASP A 13 -15.73 -1.69 -10.04
C ASP A 13 -14.63 -0.97 -9.25
N ILE A 14 -13.43 -1.57 -9.15
CA ILE A 14 -12.23 -0.88 -8.63
C ILE A 14 -11.85 0.31 -9.53
N ALA A 15 -11.80 0.14 -10.85
CA ALA A 15 -11.45 1.20 -11.78
C ALA A 15 -12.40 2.41 -11.65
N LYS A 16 -13.70 2.17 -11.49
CA LYS A 16 -14.70 3.23 -11.26
C LYS A 16 -14.51 3.94 -9.92
N LEU A 17 -14.13 3.20 -8.88
CA LEU A 17 -13.90 3.72 -7.54
C LEU A 17 -12.69 4.69 -7.50
N MET A 18 -11.72 4.55 -8.42
CA MET A 18 -10.49 5.33 -8.37
C MET A 18 -10.70 6.84 -8.47
N HIS A 19 -11.80 7.30 -9.06
CA HIS A 19 -12.12 8.72 -9.09
C HIS A 19 -12.70 9.16 -7.73
N GLN A 20 -11.93 9.97 -6.99
CA GLN A 20 -12.28 10.48 -5.68
C GLN A 20 -11.96 11.99 -5.63
N PRO A 21 -12.84 12.87 -6.14
CA PRO A 21 -12.55 14.30 -6.29
C PRO A 21 -12.08 15.01 -5.00
N GLU A 22 -12.53 14.52 -3.85
CA GLU A 22 -12.23 15.10 -2.54
C GLU A 22 -11.00 14.48 -1.85
N TYR A 23 -10.35 13.48 -2.48
CA TYR A 23 -9.19 12.80 -1.91
C TYR A 23 -7.94 13.08 -2.74
N ASP A 24 -6.94 13.69 -2.09
CA ASP A 24 -5.65 14.05 -2.67
C ASP A 24 -5.80 14.67 -4.08
N ASP A 25 -5.15 14.10 -5.08
CA ASP A 25 -5.14 14.57 -6.47
C ASP A 25 -6.37 14.10 -7.27
N GLY A 26 -7.52 14.01 -6.60
CA GLY A 26 -8.78 13.53 -7.18
C GLY A 26 -8.83 12.02 -7.40
N SER A 27 -7.93 11.25 -6.79
CA SER A 27 -7.82 9.81 -7.04
C SER A 27 -7.42 8.95 -5.84
N ALA A 28 -8.13 7.82 -5.67
CA ALA A 28 -7.73 6.75 -4.75
C ALA A 28 -6.63 5.83 -5.31
N GLY A 29 -6.26 5.96 -6.58
CA GLY A 29 -5.30 5.08 -7.24
C GLY A 29 -4.00 4.89 -6.45
N PRO A 30 -3.27 5.97 -6.11
CA PRO A 30 -2.02 5.87 -5.37
C PRO A 30 -2.15 5.17 -4.00
N VAL A 31 -3.22 5.45 -3.24
CA VAL A 31 -3.41 4.83 -1.92
C VAL A 31 -3.78 3.35 -2.03
N LEU A 32 -4.44 2.92 -3.12
CA LEU A 32 -4.67 1.50 -3.40
C LEU A 32 -3.36 0.76 -3.72
N VAL A 33 -2.44 1.39 -4.46
CA VAL A 33 -1.10 0.84 -4.70
C VAL A 33 -0.33 0.70 -3.39
N ARG A 34 -0.37 1.73 -2.53
CA ARG A 34 0.24 1.68 -1.21
C ARG A 34 -0.39 0.59 -0.34
N LEU A 35 -1.71 0.41 -0.35
CA LEU A 35 -2.38 -0.65 0.42
C LEU A 35 -1.91 -2.04 -0.02
N ALA A 36 -1.83 -2.29 -1.33
CA ALA A 36 -1.33 -3.56 -1.88
C ALA A 36 0.15 -3.80 -1.56
N TRP A 37 0.96 -2.74 -1.59
CA TRP A 37 2.36 -2.80 -1.17
C TRP A 37 2.48 -3.17 0.31
N HIS A 38 1.81 -2.42 1.19
CA HIS A 38 1.89 -2.59 2.63
C HIS A 38 1.32 -3.94 3.10
N SER A 39 0.29 -4.46 2.43
CA SER A 39 -0.21 -5.80 2.74
C SER A 39 0.79 -6.90 2.42
N ALA A 40 1.68 -6.69 1.44
CA ALA A 40 2.72 -7.65 1.09
C ALA A 40 4.08 -7.39 1.78
N GLY A 41 4.35 -6.14 2.15
CA GLY A 41 5.65 -5.64 2.62
C GLY A 41 6.12 -6.19 3.96
N THR A 42 5.25 -6.86 4.70
CA THR A 42 5.55 -7.46 6.02
C THR A 42 6.19 -8.85 5.93
N TYR A 43 6.36 -9.39 4.71
CA TYR A 43 6.91 -10.72 4.50
C TYR A 43 8.35 -10.84 5.02
N ASP A 44 8.68 -12.04 5.51
CA ASP A 44 9.97 -12.43 6.04
C ASP A 44 10.26 -13.86 5.57
N ALA A 45 11.31 -14.05 4.77
CA ALA A 45 11.61 -15.34 4.15
C ALA A 45 12.17 -16.38 5.14
N ASP A 46 12.77 -15.94 6.25
CA ASP A 46 13.37 -16.84 7.24
C ASP A 46 12.28 -17.50 8.11
N THR A 47 11.26 -16.73 8.47
CA THR A 47 10.14 -17.17 9.31
C THR A 47 8.90 -17.60 8.53
N ASP A 48 8.84 -17.28 7.22
CA ASP A 48 7.67 -17.49 6.35
C ASP A 48 6.39 -16.88 6.95
N THR A 49 6.49 -15.64 7.45
CA THR A 49 5.38 -14.91 8.08
C THR A 49 5.19 -13.52 7.45
N GLY A 50 3.98 -12.99 7.57
CA GLY A 50 3.59 -11.76 6.88
C GLY A 50 3.28 -12.01 5.41
N GLY A 51 3.32 -10.96 4.59
CA GLY A 51 2.94 -11.06 3.19
C GLY A 51 1.44 -10.89 2.97
N SER A 52 1.02 -10.97 1.70
CA SER A 52 -0.30 -10.49 1.27
C SER A 52 -1.48 -11.38 1.63
N ASN A 53 -1.24 -12.55 2.22
CA ASN A 53 -2.30 -13.44 2.69
C ASN A 53 -2.86 -12.95 4.04
N GLY A 54 -4.14 -13.20 4.31
CA GLY A 54 -4.75 -12.98 5.61
C GLY A 54 -5.43 -11.62 5.83
N ALA A 55 -5.09 -10.60 5.02
CA ALA A 55 -5.60 -9.24 5.18
C ALA A 55 -5.42 -8.71 6.61
N GLY A 56 -4.19 -8.87 7.14
CA GLY A 56 -3.87 -8.65 8.56
C GLY A 56 -4.09 -7.22 9.05
N MET A 57 -3.94 -6.21 8.20
CA MET A 57 -4.29 -4.83 8.54
C MET A 57 -5.73 -4.63 9.06
N ARG A 58 -6.67 -5.58 8.87
CA ARG A 58 -8.01 -5.53 9.50
C ARG A 58 -7.98 -5.55 11.02
N TYR A 59 -6.88 -6.03 11.61
CA TYR A 59 -6.69 -6.15 13.05
C TYR A 59 -5.76 -5.04 13.57
N GLU A 60 -5.94 -4.62 14.82
CA GLU A 60 -5.23 -3.47 15.41
C GLU A 60 -3.71 -3.65 15.46
N ALA A 61 -3.24 -4.88 15.71
CA ALA A 61 -1.81 -5.14 15.82
C ALA A 61 -1.04 -4.79 14.53
N GLU A 62 -1.65 -4.95 13.36
CA GLU A 62 -1.05 -4.58 12.07
C GLU A 62 -1.63 -3.27 11.51
N GLY A 63 -2.96 -3.10 11.57
CA GLY A 63 -3.66 -1.93 11.04
C GLY A 63 -3.37 -0.63 11.79
N GLY A 64 -3.01 -0.72 13.08
CA GLY A 64 -2.57 0.39 13.92
C GLY A 64 -1.05 0.56 13.98
N ASP A 65 -0.28 -0.17 13.16
CA ASP A 65 1.14 0.14 12.97
C ASP A 65 1.26 1.56 12.38
N PRO A 66 2.07 2.47 12.96
CA PRO A 66 2.27 3.81 12.42
C PRO A 66 2.68 3.83 10.94
N ALA A 67 3.43 2.82 10.47
CA ALA A 67 3.80 2.71 9.06
C ALA A 67 2.59 2.49 8.13
N ASN A 68 1.45 2.03 8.67
CA ASN A 68 0.19 1.83 7.95
C ASN A 68 -0.79 3.02 8.09
N ALA A 69 -0.39 4.11 8.75
CA ALA A 69 -1.21 5.31 8.89
C ALA A 69 -1.72 5.81 7.52
N GLY A 70 -3.02 6.11 7.44
CA GLY A 70 -3.71 6.53 6.22
C GLY A 70 -4.29 5.39 5.38
N LEU A 71 -3.87 4.13 5.58
CA LEU A 71 -4.40 3.00 4.80
C LEU A 71 -5.84 2.63 5.15
N GLN A 72 -6.38 3.17 6.26
CA GLN A 72 -7.82 3.11 6.53
C GLN A 72 -8.66 3.71 5.40
N HIS A 73 -8.19 4.77 4.73
CA HIS A 73 -8.93 5.37 3.61
C HIS A 73 -9.08 4.39 2.45
N ALA A 74 -7.99 3.75 2.02
CA ALA A 74 -8.00 2.74 0.97
C ALA A 74 -8.91 1.55 1.31
N ARG A 75 -8.87 1.07 2.56
CA ARG A 75 -9.74 -0.01 3.02
C ARG A 75 -11.22 0.38 2.96
N VAL A 76 -11.55 1.58 3.44
CA VAL A 76 -12.93 2.12 3.41
C VAL A 76 -13.41 2.29 1.96
N PHE A 77 -12.58 2.82 1.06
CA PHE A 77 -12.94 2.97 -0.35
C PHE A 77 -13.28 1.63 -1.00
N LEU A 78 -12.61 0.53 -0.60
CA LEU A 78 -12.85 -0.79 -1.15
C LEU A 78 -14.09 -1.51 -0.58
N GLU A 79 -14.68 -1.04 0.53
CA GLU A 79 -15.85 -1.69 1.14
C GLU A 79 -17.07 -1.82 0.19
N PRO A 80 -17.48 -0.79 -0.57
CA PRO A 80 -18.58 -0.93 -1.53
C PRO A 80 -18.32 -2.00 -2.61
N VAL A 81 -17.06 -2.14 -3.04
CA VAL A 81 -16.65 -3.20 -3.98
C VAL A 81 -16.76 -4.56 -3.31
N ARG A 82 -16.25 -4.69 -2.07
CA ARG A 82 -16.35 -5.91 -1.27
C ARG A 82 -17.79 -6.34 -1.05
N GLU A 83 -18.68 -5.40 -0.70
CA GLU A 83 -20.11 -5.66 -0.47
C GLU A 83 -20.80 -6.17 -1.74
N LYS A 84 -20.51 -5.57 -2.89
CA LYS A 84 -21.05 -5.97 -4.20
C LYS A 84 -20.52 -7.34 -4.66
N HIS A 85 -19.30 -7.67 -4.28
CA HIS A 85 -18.59 -8.91 -4.58
C HIS A 85 -18.27 -9.69 -3.30
N SER A 86 -19.30 -10.03 -2.52
CA SER A 86 -19.13 -10.65 -1.18
C SER A 86 -18.36 -11.97 -1.15
N TRP A 87 -18.04 -12.56 -2.30
CA TRP A 87 -17.21 -13.75 -2.43
C TRP A 87 -15.69 -13.49 -2.46
N ILE A 88 -15.20 -12.28 -2.82
CA ILE A 88 -13.75 -12.00 -2.94
C ILE A 88 -13.14 -11.75 -1.56
N THR A 89 -12.02 -12.33 -1.17
CA THR A 89 -11.41 -12.02 0.14
C THR A 89 -10.88 -10.58 0.19
N TYR A 90 -10.71 -10.01 1.38
CA TYR A 90 -10.02 -8.72 1.53
C TYR A 90 -8.57 -8.83 1.02
N ALA A 91 -7.90 -9.95 1.26
CA ALA A 91 -6.54 -10.20 0.80
C ALA A 91 -6.43 -10.16 -0.74
N ASP A 92 -7.34 -10.81 -1.45
CA ASP A 92 -7.41 -10.70 -2.91
C ASP A 92 -7.83 -9.30 -3.35
N LEU A 93 -8.80 -8.67 -2.68
CA LEU A 93 -9.29 -7.34 -3.06
C LEU A 93 -8.22 -6.26 -2.95
N TRP A 94 -7.39 -6.27 -1.92
CA TRP A 94 -6.33 -5.28 -1.73
C TRP A 94 -5.23 -5.41 -2.77
N THR A 95 -4.76 -6.65 -3.04
CA THR A 95 -3.74 -6.89 -4.07
C THR A 95 -4.27 -6.65 -5.49
N LEU A 96 -5.52 -7.02 -5.76
CA LEU A 96 -6.20 -6.71 -7.02
C LEU A 96 -6.38 -5.19 -7.19
N GLY A 97 -6.69 -4.48 -6.10
CA GLY A 97 -6.81 -3.03 -6.04
C GLY A 97 -5.54 -2.33 -6.53
N GLY A 98 -4.38 -2.73 -6.02
CA GLY A 98 -3.09 -2.16 -6.41
C GLY A 98 -2.76 -2.33 -7.90
N ILE A 99 -2.91 -3.54 -8.44
CA ILE A 99 -2.56 -3.79 -9.85
C ILE A 99 -3.56 -3.14 -10.82
N VAL A 100 -4.84 -3.04 -10.45
CA VAL A 100 -5.83 -2.31 -11.25
C VAL A 100 -5.48 -0.83 -11.24
N ALA A 101 -5.16 -0.27 -10.08
CA ALA A 101 -4.76 1.12 -9.96
C ALA A 101 -3.52 1.44 -10.82
N ILE A 102 -2.49 0.58 -10.80
CA ILE A 102 -1.30 0.74 -11.64
C ILE A 102 -1.67 0.77 -13.13
N LYS A 103 -2.49 -0.19 -13.60
CA LYS A 103 -2.92 -0.29 -15.00
C LYS A 103 -3.73 0.93 -15.44
N GLU A 104 -4.74 1.31 -14.65
CA GLU A 104 -5.64 2.45 -14.96
C GLU A 104 -4.91 3.80 -14.93
N MET A 105 -3.84 3.93 -14.12
CA MET A 105 -2.96 5.11 -14.14
C MET A 105 -1.92 5.09 -15.27
N GLY A 106 -1.99 4.14 -16.20
CA GLY A 106 -1.12 4.06 -17.38
C GLY A 106 0.18 3.29 -17.17
N GLY A 107 0.27 2.51 -16.09
CA GLY A 107 1.39 1.63 -15.79
C GLY A 107 1.33 0.28 -16.54
N PRO A 108 2.31 -0.61 -16.29
CA PRO A 108 2.33 -1.92 -16.92
C PRO A 108 1.20 -2.81 -16.43
N GLU A 109 0.84 -3.80 -17.25
CA GLU A 109 0.02 -4.92 -16.80
C GLU A 109 0.85 -5.84 -15.90
N ILE A 110 0.28 -6.23 -14.75
CA ILE A 110 0.95 -7.01 -13.72
C ILE A 110 0.26 -8.38 -13.62
N PRO A 111 0.99 -9.50 -13.83
CA PRO A 111 0.44 -10.83 -13.62
C PRO A 111 -0.09 -10.98 -12.19
N TRP A 112 -1.30 -11.52 -12.07
CA TRP A 112 -1.97 -11.70 -10.79
C TRP A 112 -2.88 -12.91 -10.80
N LYS A 113 -2.92 -13.60 -9.66
CA LYS A 113 -3.81 -14.73 -9.42
C LYS A 113 -4.48 -14.56 -8.07
N GLY A 114 -5.78 -14.80 -8.03
CA GLY A 114 -6.54 -14.83 -6.78
C GLY A 114 -6.30 -16.13 -5.99
N GLY A 115 -7.03 -16.26 -4.89
CA GLY A 115 -7.02 -17.42 -4.00
C GLY A 115 -6.51 -17.12 -2.60
N ARG A 116 -6.08 -15.88 -2.31
CA ARG A 116 -5.69 -15.49 -0.95
C ARG A 116 -6.88 -15.60 -0.02
N THR A 117 -6.59 -15.90 1.23
CA THR A 117 -7.57 -16.08 2.29
C THR A 117 -7.53 -14.93 3.28
N ASP A 118 -8.64 -14.65 3.94
CA ASP A 118 -8.67 -13.72 5.07
C ASP A 118 -8.44 -14.49 6.37
N TYR A 119 -7.61 -13.97 7.28
CA TYR A 119 -7.47 -14.53 8.62
C TYR A 119 -8.79 -14.46 9.39
N VAL A 120 -8.97 -15.39 10.31
CA VAL A 120 -10.13 -15.43 11.21
C VAL A 120 -9.88 -14.67 12.52
N ASP A 121 -8.62 -14.57 12.94
CA ASP A 121 -8.15 -13.85 14.13
C ASP A 121 -6.76 -13.23 13.88
N ASP A 122 -6.15 -12.68 14.94
CA ASP A 122 -4.87 -12.00 14.92
C ASP A 122 -3.66 -12.90 15.25
N SER A 123 -3.84 -14.22 15.40
CA SER A 123 -2.79 -15.15 15.84
C SER A 123 -1.63 -15.31 14.84
N LYS A 124 -1.84 -14.89 13.58
CA LYS A 124 -0.88 -15.02 12.47
C LYS A 124 -0.32 -13.68 11.98
N LEU A 125 -0.58 -12.61 12.71
CA LEU A 125 -0.07 -11.29 12.32
C LEU A 125 1.44 -11.22 12.53
N PRO A 126 2.19 -10.64 11.57
CA PRO A 126 3.61 -10.42 11.73
C PRO A 126 3.87 -9.37 12.82
N PRO A 127 5.06 -9.36 13.43
CA PRO A 127 5.47 -8.27 14.30
C PRO A 127 5.56 -6.94 13.53
N ARG A 128 5.34 -5.83 14.23
CA ARG A 128 5.53 -4.46 13.71
C ARG A 128 6.98 -4.19 13.33
N GLY A 129 7.20 -3.16 12.52
CA GLY A 129 8.55 -2.69 12.16
C GLY A 129 9.20 -3.47 11.01
N ARG A 130 8.43 -4.26 10.27
CA ARG A 130 8.92 -4.99 9.08
C ARG A 130 8.92 -4.17 7.79
N LEU A 131 8.29 -2.99 7.78
CA LEU A 131 8.20 -2.09 6.65
C LEU A 131 9.39 -1.12 6.60
N PRO A 132 9.79 -0.63 5.42
CA PRO A 132 10.89 0.32 5.28
C PRO A 132 10.55 1.67 5.94
N ASP A 133 11.59 2.33 6.44
CA ASP A 133 11.52 3.67 7.05
C ASP A 133 12.09 4.66 6.06
N GLY A 134 11.26 5.61 5.62
CA GLY A 134 11.62 6.62 4.63
C GLY A 134 12.81 7.50 5.03
N ALA A 135 13.09 7.63 6.33
CA ALA A 135 14.16 8.46 6.87
C ALA A 135 15.57 7.83 6.78
N GLN A 136 15.67 6.55 6.39
CA GLN A 136 16.93 5.80 6.40
C GLN A 136 17.67 5.80 5.05
N GLY A 137 18.85 5.17 5.02
CA GLY A 137 19.69 5.05 3.83
C GLY A 137 19.64 3.68 3.14
N SER A 138 20.58 3.44 2.24
CA SER A 138 20.66 2.22 1.40
C SER A 138 20.85 0.93 2.22
N ASP A 139 21.59 0.97 3.32
CA ASP A 139 21.78 -0.19 4.20
C ASP A 139 20.45 -0.66 4.82
N HIS A 140 19.57 0.28 5.20
CA HIS A 140 18.24 -0.05 5.70
C HIS A 140 17.36 -0.65 4.61
N LEU A 141 17.40 -0.08 3.40
CA LEU A 141 16.69 -0.65 2.26
C LEU A 141 17.12 -2.11 2.04
N ARG A 142 18.43 -2.39 1.96
CA ARG A 142 18.91 -3.77 1.83
C ARG A 142 18.51 -4.65 2.99
N PHE A 143 18.60 -4.17 4.23
CA PHE A 143 18.19 -4.92 5.41
C PHE A 143 16.72 -5.38 5.32
N ILE A 144 15.81 -4.47 4.94
CA ILE A 144 14.38 -4.78 4.82
C ILE A 144 14.11 -5.69 3.62
N PHE A 145 14.66 -5.36 2.46
CA PHE A 145 14.29 -6.02 1.21
C PHE A 145 15.00 -7.35 0.97
N TYR A 146 16.23 -7.52 1.45
CA TYR A 146 16.94 -8.80 1.32
C TYR A 146 16.29 -9.87 2.20
N ARG A 147 15.73 -9.49 3.37
CA ARG A 147 14.88 -10.37 4.20
C ARG A 147 13.68 -10.92 3.43
N MET A 148 13.17 -10.19 2.46
CA MET A 148 12.05 -10.59 1.60
C MET A 148 12.50 -11.38 0.36
N GLY A 149 13.82 -11.52 0.13
CA GLY A 149 14.39 -12.17 -1.04
C GLY A 149 14.47 -11.27 -2.29
N PHE A 150 14.49 -9.95 -2.12
CA PHE A 150 14.74 -9.02 -3.23
C PHE A 150 16.23 -8.67 -3.38
N ASN A 151 16.64 -8.33 -4.60
CA ASN A 151 17.97 -7.79 -4.89
C ASN A 151 17.95 -6.28 -5.13
N ASP A 152 19.12 -5.66 -5.36
CA ASP A 152 19.24 -4.21 -5.55
C ASP A 152 18.43 -3.65 -6.72
N GLN A 153 18.35 -4.37 -7.84
CA GLN A 153 17.55 -3.96 -9.00
C GLN A 153 16.06 -3.93 -8.65
N GLU A 154 15.60 -4.96 -7.95
CA GLU A 154 14.21 -5.11 -7.55
C GLU A 154 13.80 -4.03 -6.53
N ILE A 155 14.68 -3.67 -5.59
CA ILE A 155 14.48 -2.54 -4.67
C ILE A 155 14.23 -1.26 -5.46
N VAL A 156 15.14 -0.92 -6.38
CA VAL A 156 15.04 0.32 -7.17
C VAL A 156 13.79 0.32 -8.04
N ALA A 157 13.44 -0.83 -8.65
CA ALA A 157 12.21 -0.95 -9.42
C ALA A 157 10.99 -0.63 -8.56
N LEU A 158 10.86 -1.25 -7.38
CA LEU A 158 9.73 -1.03 -6.47
C LEU A 158 9.65 0.43 -5.97
N SER A 159 10.79 1.06 -5.68
CA SER A 159 10.84 2.50 -5.34
C SER A 159 10.25 3.40 -6.43
N GLY A 160 10.26 2.96 -7.70
CA GLY A 160 9.62 3.67 -8.80
C GLY A 160 8.11 3.88 -8.62
N ALA A 161 7.44 3.14 -7.72
CA ALA A 161 6.05 3.40 -7.35
C ALA A 161 5.83 4.77 -6.70
N HIS A 162 6.88 5.40 -6.13
CA HIS A 162 6.84 6.78 -5.65
C HIS A 162 6.60 7.81 -6.78
N ASN A 163 6.56 7.40 -8.04
CA ASN A 163 5.94 8.20 -9.10
C ASN A 163 4.44 8.49 -8.83
N LEU A 164 3.79 7.76 -7.92
CA LEU A 164 2.38 7.92 -7.60
C LEU A 164 2.18 8.54 -6.22
N GLY A 165 1.16 9.39 -6.12
CA GLY A 165 0.69 9.96 -4.86
C GLY A 165 1.64 10.97 -4.23
N ARG A 166 1.52 11.08 -2.91
CA ARG A 166 2.22 12.06 -2.08
C ARG A 166 2.35 11.56 -0.64
N CYS A 167 3.27 12.16 0.10
CA CYS A 167 3.37 12.04 1.55
C CYS A 167 2.45 13.05 2.25
N HIS A 168 2.03 12.70 3.47
CA HIS A 168 1.23 13.57 4.34
C HIS A 168 1.82 13.60 5.75
N SER A 169 1.93 14.81 6.29
CA SER A 169 2.57 15.08 7.57
C SER A 169 1.84 14.46 8.77
N ASP A 170 0.53 14.27 8.68
CA ASP A 170 -0.32 13.60 9.67
C ASP A 170 -0.27 12.06 9.59
N ARG A 171 0.36 11.50 8.55
CA ARG A 171 0.50 10.05 8.36
C ARG A 171 1.94 9.60 8.60
N SER A 172 2.85 10.08 7.76
CA SER A 172 4.25 9.66 7.74
C SER A 172 5.20 10.66 8.36
N GLY A 173 4.72 11.87 8.67
CA GLY A 173 5.56 13.01 9.05
C GLY A 173 6.21 13.74 7.86
N PHE A 174 6.34 13.09 6.70
CA PHE A 174 6.79 13.71 5.45
C PHE A 174 5.64 14.41 4.73
N GLU A 175 5.94 15.36 3.83
CA GLU A 175 4.90 16.16 3.15
C GLU A 175 5.23 16.40 1.67
N GLY A 176 4.23 16.25 0.80
CA GLY A 176 4.32 16.65 -0.62
C GLY A 176 4.43 15.48 -1.60
N ALA A 177 4.36 15.80 -2.89
CA ALA A 177 4.41 14.82 -3.98
C ALA A 177 5.85 14.66 -4.52
N TRP A 178 6.16 13.47 -5.02
CA TRP A 178 7.46 13.19 -5.68
C TRP A 178 7.52 13.73 -7.12
N VAL A 179 6.36 13.84 -7.78
CA VAL A 179 6.25 14.25 -9.19
C VAL A 179 5.07 15.19 -9.40
N ASN A 180 5.08 15.94 -10.50
CA ASN A 180 4.03 16.92 -10.84
C ASN A 180 2.67 16.29 -11.15
N ASN A 181 2.64 15.05 -11.65
CA ASN A 181 1.41 14.33 -11.98
C ASN A 181 1.33 12.99 -11.21
N PRO A 182 0.94 13.03 -9.93
CA PRO A 182 0.99 11.87 -9.03
C PRO A 182 -0.09 10.82 -9.31
N THR A 183 -0.97 11.03 -10.31
CA THR A 183 -2.02 10.07 -10.70
C THR A 183 -1.75 9.38 -12.04
N ARG A 184 -0.54 9.54 -12.60
CA ARG A 184 -0.10 8.88 -13.83
C ARG A 184 1.18 8.11 -13.61
N PHE A 185 1.15 6.80 -13.79
CA PHE A 185 2.32 5.94 -13.68
C PHE A 185 3.29 6.21 -14.84
N SER A 186 4.53 6.57 -14.52
CA SER A 186 5.58 6.93 -15.48
C SER A 186 6.96 6.74 -14.87
N ASN A 187 8.04 7.00 -15.63
CA ASN A 187 9.40 7.03 -15.11
C ASN A 187 9.84 8.45 -14.67
N GLN A 188 8.91 9.38 -14.49
CA GLN A 188 9.20 10.76 -14.11
C GLN A 188 9.90 10.85 -12.75
N TYR A 189 9.55 9.97 -11.80
CA TYR A 189 10.26 9.84 -10.52
C TYR A 189 11.79 9.74 -10.71
N PHE A 190 12.26 8.76 -11.48
CA PHE A 190 13.71 8.58 -11.72
C PHE A 190 14.33 9.75 -12.49
N ARG A 191 13.59 10.31 -13.47
CA ARG A 191 14.08 11.47 -14.25
C ARG A 191 14.29 12.69 -13.36
N LEU A 192 13.30 13.04 -12.54
CA LEU A 192 13.37 14.20 -11.65
C LEU A 192 14.39 13.99 -10.53
N LEU A 193 14.48 12.76 -9.99
CA LEU A 193 15.47 12.40 -8.99
C LEU A 193 16.91 12.69 -9.47
N LEU A 194 17.20 12.49 -10.75
CA LEU A 194 18.51 12.78 -11.35
C LEU A 194 18.68 14.20 -11.87
N SER A 195 17.62 14.85 -12.36
CA SER A 195 17.72 16.14 -13.05
C SER A 195 17.59 17.35 -12.14
N LEU A 196 16.87 17.23 -11.02
CA LEU A 196 16.66 18.33 -10.09
C LEU A 196 17.79 18.38 -9.05
N GLN A 197 18.02 19.58 -8.51
CA GLN A 197 18.88 19.76 -7.34
C GLN A 197 18.03 19.61 -6.07
N TRP A 198 18.52 18.82 -5.12
CA TRP A 198 17.79 18.49 -3.90
C TRP A 198 18.49 19.10 -2.69
N ARG A 199 17.74 19.87 -1.89
CA ARG A 199 18.22 20.42 -0.62
C ARG A 199 17.48 19.79 0.54
N LYS A 200 18.20 19.53 1.63
CA LYS A 200 17.59 19.05 2.87
C LYS A 200 16.72 20.16 3.45
N LYS A 201 15.50 19.82 3.85
CA LYS A 201 14.49 20.69 4.44
C LYS A 201 13.96 20.04 5.71
N LYS A 202 14.02 20.77 6.82
CA LYS A 202 13.38 20.36 8.07
C LYS A 202 11.95 20.91 8.09
N LEU A 203 10.97 20.02 8.22
CA LEU A 203 9.56 20.36 8.31
C LEU A 203 9.20 20.91 9.71
N PRO A 204 8.04 21.57 9.87
CA PRO A 204 7.59 22.10 11.16
C PRO A 204 7.46 21.05 12.28
N ASN A 205 7.16 19.80 11.92
CA ASN A 205 7.08 18.66 12.84
C ASN A 205 8.45 18.06 13.21
N GLY A 206 9.55 18.62 12.68
CA GLY A 206 10.92 18.20 12.95
C GLY A 206 11.48 17.11 12.02
N VAL A 207 10.64 16.49 11.18
CA VAL A 207 11.07 15.51 10.17
C VAL A 207 11.91 16.19 9.11
N GLU A 208 12.98 15.53 8.67
CA GLU A 208 13.83 16.00 7.59
C GLU A 208 13.52 15.26 6.30
N GLN A 209 13.30 16.02 5.23
CA GLN A 209 13.12 15.51 3.87
C GLN A 209 13.97 16.32 2.90
N TYR A 210 13.89 16.01 1.60
CA TYR A 210 14.48 16.83 0.56
C TYR A 210 13.38 17.56 -0.21
N SER A 211 13.64 18.81 -0.59
CA SER A 211 12.83 19.52 -1.58
C SER A 211 13.68 19.97 -2.75
N ASN A 212 13.05 20.09 -3.92
CA ASN A 212 13.74 20.63 -5.08
C ASN A 212 14.12 22.10 -4.83
N TYR A 213 15.33 22.46 -5.27
CA TYR A 213 15.76 23.84 -5.36
C TYR A 213 15.61 24.29 -6.81
N ASP A 214 14.55 25.02 -7.09
CA ASP A 214 14.32 25.68 -8.37
C ASP A 214 13.56 26.98 -8.11
N GLU A 215 14.21 28.11 -8.40
CA GLU A 215 13.62 29.45 -8.18
C GLU A 215 12.48 29.74 -9.17
N ASP A 216 12.42 29.01 -10.29
CA ASP A 216 11.42 29.19 -11.34
C ASP A 216 10.30 28.13 -11.28
N SER A 217 10.36 27.19 -10.33
CA SER A 217 9.36 26.11 -10.22
C SER A 217 8.09 26.56 -9.50
N GLU A 218 6.94 26.36 -10.15
CA GLU A 218 5.62 26.67 -9.57
C GLU A 218 5.18 25.69 -8.47
N ALA A 219 5.82 24.52 -8.34
CA ALA A 219 5.45 23.48 -7.38
C ALA A 219 6.66 22.88 -6.67
N GLU A 220 6.62 22.88 -5.33
CA GLU A 220 7.64 22.20 -4.52
C GLU A 220 7.38 20.69 -4.52
N LEU A 221 8.34 19.93 -5.05
CA LEU A 221 8.41 18.47 -5.00
C LEU A 221 9.28 18.03 -3.84
N MET A 222 9.10 16.77 -3.43
CA MET A 222 9.83 16.17 -2.33
C MET A 222 10.49 14.86 -2.69
N MET A 223 11.54 14.52 -1.94
CA MET A 223 12.15 13.20 -1.90
C MET A 223 12.40 12.81 -0.45
N LEU A 224 12.21 11.53 -0.14
CA LEU A 224 12.60 10.94 1.14
C LEU A 224 14.14 10.77 1.19
N PRO A 225 14.75 10.69 2.38
CA PRO A 225 16.13 10.24 2.51
C PRO A 225 16.43 8.90 1.80
N THR A 226 15.50 7.96 1.86
CA THR A 226 15.57 6.69 1.11
C THR A 226 15.57 6.87 -0.41
N ASP A 227 14.81 7.82 -0.95
CA ASP A 227 14.80 8.13 -2.39
C ASP A 227 16.16 8.68 -2.83
N ILE A 228 16.71 9.62 -2.05
CA ILE A 228 18.04 10.20 -2.32
C ILE A 228 19.14 9.13 -2.22
N ALA A 229 19.04 8.20 -1.27
CA ALA A 229 19.99 7.10 -1.11
C ALA A 229 20.12 6.23 -2.39
N LEU A 230 19.06 6.11 -3.21
CA LEU A 230 19.12 5.39 -4.48
C LEU A 230 20.11 6.01 -5.48
N THR A 231 20.39 7.31 -5.37
CA THR A 231 21.34 8.01 -6.26
C THR A 231 22.76 8.06 -5.72
N GLN A 232 22.93 7.84 -4.42
CA GLN A 232 24.21 7.90 -3.71
C GLN A 232 24.90 6.53 -3.67
N ASP A 233 24.12 5.45 -3.59
CA ASP A 233 24.63 4.09 -3.67
C ASP A 233 24.96 3.70 -5.11
N LYS A 234 26.17 3.20 -5.36
CA LYS A 234 26.67 2.88 -6.71
C LYS A 234 25.83 1.81 -7.44
N SER A 235 25.38 0.78 -6.71
CA SER A 235 24.60 -0.31 -7.29
C SER A 235 23.20 0.17 -7.63
N PHE A 236 22.53 0.85 -6.69
CA PHE A 236 21.20 1.41 -6.92
C PHE A 236 21.20 2.45 -8.06
N ARG A 237 22.19 3.35 -8.07
CA ARG A 237 22.30 4.41 -9.06
C ARG A 237 22.30 3.89 -10.49
N THR A 238 22.95 2.75 -10.73
CA THR A 238 22.99 2.11 -12.06
C THR A 238 21.57 1.82 -12.58
N TRP A 239 20.68 1.35 -11.71
CA TRP A 239 19.28 1.07 -12.04
C TRP A 239 18.44 2.34 -12.13
N VAL A 240 18.68 3.33 -11.26
CA VAL A 240 18.02 4.65 -11.34
C VAL A 240 18.29 5.30 -12.70
N GLU A 241 19.55 5.33 -13.14
CA GLU A 241 19.95 5.88 -14.43
C GLU A 241 19.34 5.10 -15.61
N LEU A 242 19.28 3.77 -15.51
CA LEU A 242 18.62 2.93 -16.52
C LEU A 242 17.12 3.22 -16.62
N TYR A 243 16.40 3.28 -15.50
CA TYR A 243 14.95 3.52 -15.50
C TYR A 243 14.58 4.97 -15.87
N ALA A 244 15.46 5.93 -15.58
CA ALA A 244 15.29 7.30 -16.06
C ALA A 244 15.37 7.41 -17.59
N ARG A 245 16.29 6.68 -18.23
CA ARG A 245 16.47 6.71 -19.70
C ARG A 245 15.54 5.76 -20.46
N ASP A 246 15.14 4.65 -19.84
CA ASP A 246 14.37 3.57 -20.46
C ASP A 246 13.11 3.24 -19.65
N LYS A 247 12.01 3.89 -20.02
CA LYS A 247 10.69 3.71 -19.39
C LYS A 247 10.14 2.31 -19.61
N ASP A 248 10.37 1.71 -20.78
CA ASP A 248 9.82 0.39 -21.09
C ASP A 248 10.55 -0.70 -20.30
N ARG A 249 11.87 -0.56 -20.12
CA ARG A 249 12.63 -1.42 -19.23
C ARG A 249 12.18 -1.31 -17.78
N PHE A 250 11.93 -0.09 -17.29
CA PHE A 250 11.34 0.11 -15.96
C PHE A 250 10.00 -0.60 -15.82
N PHE A 251 9.11 -0.46 -16.80
CA PHE A 251 7.78 -1.06 -16.75
C PHE A 251 7.83 -2.59 -16.76
N GLU A 252 8.73 -3.18 -17.56
CA GLU A 252 8.95 -4.62 -17.60
C GLU A 252 9.41 -5.16 -16.24
N ASP A 253 10.43 -4.53 -15.65
CA ASP A 253 11.00 -4.95 -14.38
C ASP A 253 10.00 -4.71 -13.23
N PHE A 254 9.36 -3.54 -13.18
CA PHE A 254 8.35 -3.23 -12.16
C PHE A 254 7.19 -4.24 -12.17
N SER A 255 6.70 -4.63 -13.36
CA SER A 255 5.63 -5.62 -13.47
C SER A 255 6.01 -6.96 -12.84
N LYS A 256 7.20 -7.47 -13.17
CA LYS A 256 7.70 -8.74 -12.62
C LYS A 256 7.89 -8.65 -11.10
N VAL A 257 8.48 -7.57 -10.63
CA VAL A 257 8.85 -7.41 -9.22
C VAL A 257 7.62 -7.14 -8.34
N PHE A 258 6.66 -6.33 -8.80
CA PHE A 258 5.41 -6.13 -8.08
C PHE A 258 4.55 -7.39 -8.07
N SER A 259 4.55 -8.19 -9.15
CA SER A 259 3.92 -9.51 -9.17
C SER A 259 4.57 -10.47 -8.17
N LYS A 260 5.92 -10.50 -8.11
CA LYS A 260 6.68 -11.25 -7.09
C LYS A 260 6.29 -10.83 -5.68
N LEU A 261 6.31 -9.52 -5.39
CA LEU A 261 5.97 -8.96 -4.08
C LEU A 261 4.64 -9.49 -3.55
N ILE A 262 3.58 -9.36 -4.33
CA ILE A 262 2.24 -9.74 -3.87
C ILE A 262 2.06 -11.26 -3.82
N GLU A 263 2.96 -12.07 -4.37
CA GLU A 263 2.98 -13.53 -4.26
C GLU A 263 3.95 -14.06 -3.19
N LEU A 264 4.70 -13.19 -2.49
CA LEU A 264 5.54 -13.64 -1.37
C LEU A 264 4.70 -14.31 -0.28
N GLY A 265 5.15 -15.48 0.17
CA GLY A 265 4.45 -16.33 1.15
C GLY A 265 3.25 -17.09 0.59
N ILE A 266 2.91 -16.95 -0.70
CA ILE A 266 1.81 -17.71 -1.32
C ILE A 266 2.33 -19.03 -1.88
N VAL A 267 1.78 -20.14 -1.39
CA VAL A 267 2.07 -21.49 -1.88
C VAL A 267 0.91 -21.93 -2.77
N ARG A 268 1.24 -22.47 -3.96
CA ARG A 268 0.25 -22.93 -4.93
C ARG A 268 0.47 -24.38 -5.35
N ASP A 269 -0.63 -25.10 -5.60
CA ASP A 269 -0.59 -26.43 -6.21
C ASP A 269 -0.37 -26.35 -7.74
N GLU A 270 -0.35 -27.52 -8.40
CA GLU A 270 -0.17 -27.64 -9.86
C GLU A 270 -1.29 -26.94 -10.67
N ASP A 271 -2.49 -26.81 -10.09
CA ASP A 271 -3.62 -26.07 -10.68
C ASP A 271 -3.49 -24.55 -10.46
N GLY A 272 -2.50 -24.11 -9.68
CA GLY A 272 -2.31 -22.72 -9.30
C GLY A 272 -3.23 -22.24 -8.17
N LYS A 273 -3.90 -23.13 -7.45
CA LYS A 273 -4.72 -22.80 -6.29
C LYS A 273 -3.84 -22.61 -5.07
N VAL A 274 -4.18 -21.62 -4.25
CA VAL A 274 -3.48 -21.35 -2.99
C VAL A 274 -3.73 -22.49 -2.01
N THR A 275 -2.65 -23.05 -1.46
CA THR A 275 -2.66 -24.17 -0.50
C THR A 275 -2.18 -23.77 0.88
N ASN A 276 -1.92 -22.49 1.14
CA ASN A 276 -1.60 -21.98 2.46
C ASN A 276 -2.61 -22.53 3.48
N ALA A 277 -2.13 -23.27 4.48
CA ALA A 277 -2.95 -23.87 5.53
C ALA A 277 -3.46 -22.83 6.54
N ASP A 278 -3.55 -21.56 6.13
CA ASP A 278 -3.77 -20.48 7.06
C ASP A 278 -5.17 -20.46 7.68
N ASN A 279 -6.03 -21.37 7.22
CA ASN A 279 -7.48 -21.40 7.35
C ASN A 279 -8.07 -22.68 7.99
N GLU A 280 -7.54 -23.21 9.10
CA GLU A 280 -8.26 -24.24 9.87
C GLU A 280 -8.32 -23.93 11.38
N ARG A 281 -9.46 -24.03 12.07
CA ARG A 281 -10.70 -24.80 11.82
C ARG A 281 -12.00 -23.96 11.88
N GLY A 282 -12.86 -24.10 10.87
CA GLY A 282 -14.29 -23.71 10.95
C GLY A 282 -14.91 -23.11 9.68
N GLY A 283 -14.08 -22.68 8.72
CA GLY A 283 -14.56 -21.93 7.57
C GLY A 283 -14.80 -20.45 7.89
N TYR A 284 -14.91 -19.64 6.84
CA TYR A 284 -15.15 -18.20 6.94
C TYR A 284 -16.46 -17.94 7.72
N HIS A 285 -16.32 -17.45 8.94
CA HIS A 285 -17.40 -16.80 9.67
C HIS A 285 -17.20 -15.29 9.50
N ALA A 286 -18.12 -14.64 8.79
CA ALA A 286 -18.14 -13.19 8.73
C ALA A 286 -18.06 -12.64 10.15
N ALA A 287 -17.13 -11.71 10.41
CA ALA A 287 -17.05 -11.03 11.69
C ALA A 287 -18.46 -10.54 12.06
N PRO A 288 -18.95 -10.81 13.29
CA PRO A 288 -20.30 -10.47 13.66
C PRO A 288 -20.53 -8.98 13.40
N LYS A 289 -21.57 -8.64 12.64
CA LYS A 289 -22.01 -7.26 12.49
C LYS A 289 -22.13 -6.66 13.89
N LYS A 290 -21.36 -5.60 14.19
CA LYS A 290 -21.58 -4.82 15.42
C LYS A 290 -23.07 -4.50 15.48
N LYS A 291 -23.73 -4.89 16.58
CA LYS A 291 -25.18 -4.72 16.77
C LYS A 291 -25.58 -3.28 16.45
N ALA A 292 -26.65 -3.13 15.67
CA ALA A 292 -27.20 -1.82 15.29
C ALA A 292 -27.98 -1.14 16.42
N THR A 293 -27.94 -1.68 17.63
CA THR A 293 -28.60 -1.15 18.82
C THR A 293 -27.61 -1.06 19.99
N PRO A 294 -27.56 0.08 20.71
CA PRO A 294 -26.73 0.22 21.90
C PRO A 294 -27.30 -0.69 22.99
N GLY A 295 -26.55 -1.72 23.37
CA GLY A 295 -26.87 -2.56 24.53
C GLY A 295 -26.00 -2.15 25.71
N SER A 296 -26.62 -1.72 26.80
CA SER A 296 -25.95 -1.40 28.08
C SER A 296 -25.17 -2.60 28.68
N PRO A 297 -24.17 -2.36 29.53
CA PRO A 297 -23.09 -3.31 29.79
C PRO A 297 -23.37 -4.27 30.95
N ALA A 298 -22.83 -5.50 30.85
CA ALA A 298 -22.51 -6.32 32.00
C ALA A 298 -20.98 -6.49 32.09
N LYS A 299 -20.42 -5.74 33.04
CA LYS A 299 -19.10 -5.79 33.68
C LYS A 299 -18.08 -6.80 33.15
N SER A 300 -17.03 -6.28 32.51
CA SER A 300 -15.66 -6.78 32.62
C SER A 300 -14.76 -5.59 32.91
N THR A 301 -13.99 -5.68 33.98
CA THR A 301 -13.14 -4.64 34.54
C THR A 301 -11.86 -4.49 33.71
N ASP A 302 -11.80 -3.47 32.85
CA ASP A 302 -10.55 -2.81 32.42
C ASP A 302 -10.85 -1.44 31.76
N ASP A 303 -11.77 -0.68 32.36
CA ASP A 303 -12.20 0.63 31.88
C ASP A 303 -11.19 1.74 32.28
N LYS A 304 -10.25 2.02 31.38
CA LYS A 304 -9.83 3.41 31.10
C LYS A 304 -10.17 3.74 29.64
N VAL A 305 -11.44 4.06 29.42
CA VAL A 305 -12.03 4.42 28.13
C VAL A 305 -11.80 5.90 27.85
N GLY A 306 -10.85 6.22 26.96
CA GLY A 306 -11.05 7.32 26.02
C GLY A 306 -11.95 6.84 24.86
N PRO A 307 -12.64 7.72 24.14
CA PRO A 307 -13.48 7.31 23.02
C PRO A 307 -12.62 6.54 22.00
N SER A 308 -13.07 5.38 21.52
CA SER A 308 -12.34 4.66 20.48
C SER A 308 -12.31 5.53 19.22
N GLU A 309 -11.15 5.64 18.58
CA GLU A 309 -10.90 6.49 17.40
C GLU A 309 -11.85 6.23 16.22
N ALA A 310 -12.63 5.14 16.24
CA ALA A 310 -13.65 4.81 15.24
C ALA A 310 -14.99 5.54 15.39
N GLU A 311 -15.27 6.20 16.52
CA GLU A 311 -16.54 6.93 16.72
C GLU A 311 -16.57 8.30 16.02
N PRO A 312 -15.54 9.16 16.10
CA PRO A 312 -15.49 10.42 15.35
C PRO A 312 -15.55 10.18 13.83
N LEU A 313 -14.84 9.14 13.37
CA LEU A 313 -14.78 8.75 11.95
C LEU A 313 -16.12 8.21 11.42
N LYS A 314 -16.97 7.62 12.27
CA LYS A 314 -18.32 7.21 11.86
C LYS A 314 -19.24 8.40 11.62
N GLU A 315 -19.11 9.45 12.41
CA GLU A 315 -19.90 10.68 12.25
C GLU A 315 -19.42 11.52 11.05
N GLU A 316 -18.10 11.60 10.81
CA GLU A 316 -17.57 12.16 9.55
C GLU A 316 -18.06 11.38 8.32
N ASN A 317 -18.06 10.04 8.39
CA ASN A 317 -18.61 9.21 7.31
C ASN A 317 -20.12 9.39 7.09
N LYS A 318 -20.87 9.73 8.14
CA LYS A 318 -22.32 9.99 8.06
C LYS A 318 -22.59 11.36 7.44
N LEU A 319 -21.77 12.35 7.78
CA LEU A 319 -21.76 13.68 7.14
C LEU A 319 -21.38 13.59 5.67
N PHE A 320 -20.38 12.77 5.32
CA PHE A 320 -19.96 12.52 3.93
C PHE A 320 -21.06 11.82 3.11
N ARG A 321 -21.70 10.78 3.66
CA ARG A 321 -22.84 10.07 3.02
C ARG A 321 -24.08 10.95 2.81
N SER A 322 -24.24 12.02 3.58
CA SER A 322 -25.38 12.95 3.44
C SER A 322 -25.20 13.99 2.33
N ARG A 323 -24.01 14.02 1.69
CA ARG A 323 -23.62 15.00 0.67
C ARG A 323 -23.38 14.40 -0.73
N LEU A 324 -23.54 13.08 -0.87
CA LEU A 324 -23.67 12.35 -2.14
C LEU A 324 -25.13 12.28 -2.58
#